data_AF-A0A9P0AS77-F1
#
_entry.id   AF-A0A9P0AS77-F1
#
_cell.length_a   1.000
_cell.length_b   1.000
_cell.length_c   1.000
_cell.angle_alpha   90.00
_cell.angle_beta   90.00
_cell.angle_gamma   90.00
#
_symmetry.space_group_name_H-M   'P 1'
#
loop_
_entity.id
_entity.type
_entity.pdbx_description
1 polymer ?
#
loop_
_entity_poly.entity_id
_entity_poly.type
_entity_poly.pdbx_seq_one_letter_code
_entity_poly.pdbx_strand_id
1 'polypeptide(L)'
;MQSKFQEDLKCNLNKFRQDKLEYCNEYKFAGPMQSGLSPREASDRLLLFQNRFDGMWRKLQTYQSGEELFGLPQTDYPDLVQIRKELNLLQKLYKLYNDVIDRVSSYYDIPWGEDICISAMKEKDIEAKLRQVTNEWSVHELTFQSFNNRGELLLRGDTTAETIGQLEDSLMILGSLSSNRYNAPFKKQIQQWSFDLSNTNEILERWLLVQNMWVYLEAVFVGGDIAKQLPKEAKRFSKIDKSWQKIMQRAHETPGVVNCCVGE
;
A
#
# COMPACT_ATOMS: atom_id res chain seq x y z
N MET A 1 72.65 8.40 39.54
CA MET A 1 71.36 7.83 39.07
C MET A 1 70.35 8.93 38.79
N GLN A 2 70.16 9.90 39.69
CA GLN A 2 69.27 11.06 39.52
C GLN A 2 69.62 11.97 38.32
N SER A 3 70.90 12.17 38.00
CA SER A 3 71.35 12.96 36.85
C SER A 3 70.94 12.38 35.49
N LYS A 4 70.98 11.05 35.34
CA LYS A 4 70.62 10.35 34.10
C LYS A 4 69.13 10.50 33.77
N PHE A 5 68.26 10.38 34.78
CA PHE A 5 66.81 10.60 34.60
C PHE A 5 66.47 12.04 34.19
N GLN A 6 67.23 13.02 34.71
CA GLN A 6 67.06 14.42 34.34
C GLN A 6 67.52 14.69 32.89
N GLU A 7 68.61 14.06 32.44
CA GLU A 7 69.08 14.12 31.05
C GLU A 7 68.10 13.45 30.08
N ASP A 8 67.57 12.28 30.44
CA ASP A 8 66.56 11.56 29.67
C ASP A 8 65.25 12.38 29.54
N LEU A 9 64.82 13.05 30.62
CA LEU A 9 63.66 13.95 30.59
C LEU A 9 63.87 15.13 29.63
N LYS A 10 65.05 15.77 29.66
CA LYS A 10 65.40 16.85 28.73
C LYS A 10 65.42 16.38 27.27
N CYS A 11 65.97 15.19 27.01
CA CYS A 11 65.95 14.57 25.68
C CYS A 11 64.53 14.30 25.19
N ASN A 12 63.66 13.76 26.05
CA ASN A 12 62.26 13.48 25.74
C ASN A 12 61.44 14.75 25.51
N LEU A 13 61.68 15.81 26.29
CA LEU A 13 61.06 17.13 26.09
C LEU A 13 61.43 17.75 24.75
N ASN A 14 62.69 17.61 24.32
CA ASN A 14 63.12 18.07 23.00
C ASN A 14 62.43 17.30 21.86
N LYS A 15 62.31 15.97 21.98
CA LYS A 15 61.54 15.15 21.03
C LYS A 15 60.06 15.55 21.00
N PHE A 16 59.46 15.74 22.18
CA PHE A 16 58.07 16.18 22.31
C PHE A 16 57.80 17.52 21.60
N ARG A 17 58.73 18.48 21.70
CA ARG A 17 58.64 19.77 21.00
C ARG A 17 58.61 19.59 19.48
N GLN A 18 59.41 18.66 18.94
CA GLN A 18 59.42 18.35 17.52
C GLN A 18 58.11 17.67 17.09
N ASP A 19 57.67 16.64 17.82
CA ASP A 19 56.41 15.94 17.56
C ASP A 19 55.21 16.91 17.59
N LYS A 20 55.22 17.86 18.53
CA LYS A 20 54.20 18.92 18.63
C LYS A 20 54.18 19.80 17.39
N LEU A 21 55.34 20.24 16.91
CA LEU A 21 55.42 21.10 15.73
C LEU A 21 54.88 20.39 14.49
N GLU A 22 55.25 19.13 14.31
CA GLU A 22 54.74 18.28 13.23
C GLU A 22 53.22 18.13 13.32
N TYR A 23 52.70 17.75 14.49
CA TYR A 23 51.25 17.60 14.70
C TYR A 23 50.47 18.89 14.43
N CYS A 24 50.94 20.05 14.92
CA CYS A 24 50.27 21.32 14.68
C CYS A 24 50.24 21.69 13.20
N ASN A 25 51.32 21.42 12.47
CA ASN A 25 51.37 21.65 11.02
C ASN A 25 50.39 20.72 10.29
N GLU A 26 50.41 19.43 10.58
CA GLU A 26 49.48 18.47 9.99
C GLU A 26 48.02 18.80 10.32
N TYR A 27 47.72 19.19 11.55
CA TYR A 27 46.37 19.58 11.96
C TYR A 27 45.86 20.78 11.15
N LYS A 28 46.75 21.74 10.85
CA LYS A 28 46.40 22.95 10.08
C LYS A 28 46.14 22.66 8.61
N PHE A 29 46.90 21.76 7.98
CA PHE A 29 46.87 21.57 6.53
C PHE A 29 46.18 20.29 6.06
N ALA A 30 46.09 19.28 6.92
CA ALA A 30 45.50 17.97 6.63
C ALA A 30 44.47 17.52 7.69
N GLY A 31 44.13 18.42 8.63
CA GLY A 31 43.19 18.14 9.70
C GLY A 31 41.73 18.03 9.25
N PRO A 32 40.82 17.80 10.20
CA PRO A 32 39.39 17.66 9.95
C PRO A 32 38.72 18.91 9.34
N MET A 33 39.34 20.08 9.45
CA MET A 33 38.82 21.35 8.91
C MET A 33 39.18 21.60 7.43
N GLN A 34 39.84 20.66 6.76
CA GLN A 34 40.21 20.85 5.36
C GLN A 34 38.96 21.04 4.48
N SER A 35 39.01 22.00 3.57
CA SER A 35 37.92 22.27 2.64
C SER A 35 37.68 21.08 1.70
N GLY A 36 36.41 20.85 1.34
CA GLY A 36 36.00 19.81 0.40
C GLY A 36 35.71 18.44 1.03
N LEU A 37 35.77 18.31 2.35
CA LEU A 37 35.41 17.07 3.05
C LEU A 37 33.91 17.00 3.32
N SER A 38 33.33 15.81 3.13
CA SER A 38 32.01 15.51 3.66
C SER A 38 32.03 15.43 5.21
N PRO A 39 30.88 15.61 5.88
CA PRO A 39 30.81 15.48 7.34
C PRO A 39 31.27 14.11 7.89
N ARG A 40 31.09 13.03 7.12
CA ARG A 40 31.61 11.70 7.48
C ARG A 40 33.13 11.65 7.37
N GLU A 41 33.71 12.07 6.24
CA GLU A 41 35.17 12.11 6.05
C GLU A 41 35.85 13.04 7.06
N ALA A 42 35.24 14.17 7.38
CA ALA A 42 35.74 15.09 8.39
C ALA A 42 35.67 14.49 9.81
N SER A 43 34.62 13.72 10.12
CA SER A 43 34.50 12.96 11.37
C SER A 43 35.56 11.85 11.49
N ASP A 44 35.84 11.13 10.39
CA ASP A 44 36.88 10.08 10.36
C ASP A 44 38.27 10.67 10.61
N ARG A 45 38.58 11.79 9.94
CA ARG A 45 39.83 12.53 10.17
C ARG A 45 39.90 13.08 11.58
N LEU A 46 38.81 13.62 12.10
CA LEU A 46 38.74 14.13 13.46
C LEU A 46 39.10 13.03 14.47
N LEU A 47 38.57 11.81 14.30
CA LEU A 47 38.87 10.68 15.18
C LEU A 47 40.37 10.32 15.17
N LEU A 48 40.99 10.29 13.99
CA LEU A 48 42.43 10.04 13.86
C LEU A 48 43.27 11.11 14.58
N PHE A 49 42.94 12.39 14.36
CA PHE A 49 43.64 13.50 14.99
C PHE A 49 43.39 13.58 16.49
N GLN A 50 42.18 13.24 16.97
CA GLN A 50 41.83 13.16 18.38
C GLN A 50 42.65 12.07 19.09
N ASN A 51 42.73 10.87 18.51
CA ASN A 51 43.49 9.76 19.10
C ASN A 51 44.98 10.10 19.24
N ARG A 52 45.57 10.74 18.21
CA ARG A 52 46.95 11.23 18.25
C ARG A 52 47.13 12.36 19.28
N PHE A 53 46.18 13.29 19.34
CA PHE A 53 46.18 14.37 20.32
C PHE A 53 46.16 13.83 21.74
N ASP A 54 45.28 12.88 22.05
CA ASP A 54 45.14 12.29 23.39
C ASP A 54 46.44 11.59 23.82
N GLY A 55 47.10 10.91 22.88
CA GLY A 55 48.42 10.32 23.12
C GLY A 55 49.49 11.36 23.44
N MET A 56 49.55 12.44 22.67
CA MET A 56 50.47 13.56 22.90
C MET A 56 50.17 14.27 24.23
N TRP A 57 48.90 14.49 24.53
CA TRP A 57 48.43 15.14 25.75
C TRP A 57 48.80 14.35 27.00
N ARG A 58 48.65 13.02 26.98
CA ARG A 58 49.12 12.14 28.08
C ARG A 58 50.62 12.25 28.30
N LYS A 59 51.43 12.24 27.23
CA LYS A 59 52.90 12.42 27.33
C LYS A 59 53.24 13.78 27.96
N LEU A 60 52.57 14.85 27.55
CA LEU A 60 52.78 16.19 28.11
C LEU A 60 52.54 16.21 29.63
N GLN A 61 51.43 15.62 30.10
CA GLN A 61 51.14 15.56 31.53
C GLN A 61 52.23 14.81 32.30
N THR A 62 52.68 13.65 31.79
CA THR A 62 53.78 12.89 32.39
C THR A 62 55.07 13.70 32.45
N TYR A 63 55.41 14.45 31.40
CA TYR A 63 56.61 15.29 31.40
C TYR A 63 56.50 16.48 32.34
N GLN A 64 55.35 17.15 32.42
CA GLN A 64 55.10 18.25 33.35
C GLN A 64 55.20 17.79 34.81
N SER A 65 54.65 16.62 35.16
CA SER A 65 54.86 15.99 36.49
C SER A 65 56.34 15.70 36.76
N GLY A 66 57.09 15.30 35.73
CA GLY A 66 58.54 15.09 35.82
C GLY A 66 59.31 16.40 36.03
N GLU A 67 58.98 17.45 35.28
CA GLU A 67 59.57 18.79 35.44
C GLU A 67 59.33 19.32 36.85
N GLU A 68 58.13 19.14 37.40
CA GLU A 68 57.78 19.52 38.78
C GLU A 68 58.63 18.76 39.81
N LEU A 69 58.75 17.44 39.66
CA LEU A 69 59.54 16.58 40.56
C LEU A 69 61.03 16.97 40.60
N PHE A 70 61.57 17.47 39.50
CA PHE A 70 62.96 17.92 39.39
C PHE A 70 63.14 19.44 39.58
N GLY A 71 62.08 20.19 39.90
CA GLY A 71 62.13 21.64 40.09
C GLY A 71 62.49 22.44 38.83
N LEU A 72 62.17 21.91 37.65
CA LEU A 72 62.39 22.58 36.37
C LEU A 72 61.23 23.54 36.03
N PRO A 73 61.49 24.63 35.28
CA PRO A 73 60.43 25.53 34.85
C PRO A 73 59.51 24.83 33.84
N GLN A 74 58.22 24.75 34.16
CA GLN A 74 57.23 24.17 33.24
C GLN A 74 57.01 25.11 32.05
N THR A 75 57.00 24.53 30.85
CA THR A 75 56.68 25.27 29.62
C THR A 75 55.19 25.18 29.33
N ASP A 76 54.56 26.32 29.05
CA ASP A 76 53.16 26.37 28.61
C ASP A 76 53.02 26.06 27.12
N TYR A 77 51.94 25.35 26.76
CA TYR A 77 51.61 24.96 25.39
C TYR A 77 50.23 25.48 24.96
N PRO A 78 50.07 26.80 24.73
CA PRO A 78 48.78 27.42 24.40
C PRO A 78 48.15 26.84 23.12
N ASP A 79 48.96 26.52 22.11
CA ASP A 79 48.48 25.94 20.84
C ASP A 79 47.78 24.58 21.05
N LEU A 80 48.30 23.74 21.95
CA LEU A 80 47.68 22.44 22.25
C LEU A 80 46.37 22.62 23.01
N VAL A 81 46.28 23.61 23.89
CA VAL A 81 45.02 23.96 24.57
C VAL A 81 43.97 24.45 23.57
N GLN A 82 44.39 25.26 22.59
CA GLN A 82 43.51 25.72 21.52
C GLN A 82 43.02 24.56 20.65
N ILE A 83 43.93 23.70 20.16
CA ILE A 83 43.57 22.53 19.35
C ILE A 83 42.63 21.61 20.13
N ARG A 84 42.83 21.42 21.44
CA ARG A 84 41.90 20.65 22.28
C ARG A 84 40.48 21.23 22.25
N LYS A 85 40.33 22.55 22.32
CA LYS A 85 39.01 23.20 22.25
C LYS A 85 38.40 23.02 20.86
N GLU A 86 39.19 23.21 19.81
CA GLU A 86 38.76 23.05 18.42
C GLU A 86 38.29 21.62 18.14
N LEU A 87 39.08 20.61 18.50
CA LEU A 87 38.72 19.19 18.40
C LEU A 87 37.38 18.87 19.09
N ASN A 88 37.14 19.39 20.29
CA ASN A 88 35.87 19.21 21.00
C ASN A 88 34.68 19.86 20.29
N LEU A 89 34.86 21.06 19.72
CA LEU A 89 33.81 21.74 18.96
C LEU A 89 33.51 21.01 17.65
N LEU A 90 34.55 20.57 16.94
CA LEU A 90 34.41 19.80 15.71
C LEU A 90 33.74 18.45 15.95
N GLN A 91 34.01 17.79 17.08
CA GLN A 91 33.35 16.55 17.45
C GLN A 91 31.84 16.74 17.58
N LYS A 92 31.41 17.80 18.27
CA LYS A 92 29.98 18.13 18.40
C LYS A 92 29.36 18.47 17.05
N LEU A 93 30.07 19.23 16.21
CA LEU A 93 29.58 19.67 14.90
C LEU A 93 29.40 18.51 13.93
N TYR A 94 30.44 17.71 13.70
CA TYR A 94 30.36 16.60 12.74
C TYR A 94 29.45 15.48 13.24
N LYS A 95 29.38 15.25 14.56
CA LYS A 95 28.36 14.38 15.14
C LYS A 95 26.96 14.86 14.78
N LEU A 96 26.66 16.14 15.00
CA LEU A 96 25.34 16.69 14.68
C LEU A 96 25.02 16.60 13.19
N TYR A 97 25.98 16.88 12.31
CA TYR A 97 25.78 16.71 10.87
C TYR A 97 25.48 15.27 10.49
N ASN A 98 26.23 14.30 11.01
CA ASN A 98 25.99 12.89 10.73
C ASN A 98 24.63 12.44 11.30
N ASP A 99 24.29 12.85 12.53
CA ASP A 99 22.98 12.58 13.14
C ASP A 99 21.82 13.10 12.27
N VAL A 100 21.94 14.33 11.73
CA VAL A 100 20.94 14.91 10.82
C VAL A 100 20.87 14.14 9.50
N ILE A 101 22.01 13.81 8.89
CA ILE A 101 22.08 13.05 7.64
C ILE A 101 21.41 11.69 7.80
N ASP A 102 21.70 10.98 8.89
CA ASP A 102 21.17 9.64 9.14
C ASP A 102 19.65 9.71 9.43
N ARG A 103 19.20 10.71 10.19
CA ARG A 103 17.77 10.94 10.44
C ARG A 103 17.01 11.27 9.16
N VAL A 104 17.52 12.18 8.33
CA VAL A 104 16.90 12.53 7.05
C VAL A 104 16.87 11.32 6.12
N SER A 105 17.97 10.56 6.07
CA SER A 105 18.04 9.34 5.25
C SER A 105 17.00 8.30 5.68
N SER A 106 16.78 8.14 6.99
CA SER A 106 15.78 7.19 7.51
C SER A 106 14.34 7.50 7.10
N TYR A 107 14.03 8.74 6.70
CA TYR A 107 12.71 9.09 6.18
C TYR A 107 12.40 8.41 4.84
N TYR A 108 13.43 8.08 4.05
CA TYR A 108 13.26 7.36 2.78
C TYR A 108 12.95 5.87 2.98
N ASP A 109 13.26 5.31 4.16
CA ASP A 109 12.91 3.93 4.51
C ASP A 109 11.46 3.78 4.99
N ILE A 110 10.74 4.91 5.17
CA ILE A 110 9.35 4.91 5.64
C ILE A 110 8.43 4.47 4.49
N PRO A 111 7.67 3.34 4.62
CA PRO A 111 6.88 2.74 3.53
C PRO A 111 5.67 3.56 3.03
N TRP A 112 5.48 4.77 3.54
CA TRP A 112 4.31 5.60 3.28
C TRP A 112 4.22 6.07 1.82
N GLY A 113 5.35 6.14 1.13
CA GLY A 113 5.42 6.73 -0.21
C GLY A 113 4.76 5.89 -1.29
N GLU A 114 5.22 4.65 -1.50
CA GLU A 114 4.86 3.91 -2.71
C GLU A 114 3.76 2.88 -2.44
N ASP A 115 3.96 1.93 -1.53
CA ASP A 115 3.04 0.79 -1.39
C ASP A 115 1.66 1.20 -0.87
N ILE A 116 1.59 2.07 0.13
CA ILE A 116 0.31 2.53 0.71
C ILE A 116 -0.44 3.41 -0.30
N CYS A 117 0.24 4.34 -0.97
CA CYS A 117 -0.38 5.18 -1.99
C CYS A 117 -0.90 4.35 -3.18
N ILE A 118 -0.11 3.37 -3.64
CA ILE A 118 -0.52 2.47 -4.72
C ILE A 118 -1.72 1.63 -4.26
N SER A 119 -1.70 1.07 -3.04
CA SER A 119 -2.86 0.32 -2.50
C SER A 119 -4.10 1.18 -2.47
N ALA A 120 -4.02 2.39 -1.91
CA ALA A 120 -5.14 3.31 -1.82
C ALA A 120 -5.71 3.70 -3.20
N MET A 121 -4.84 3.95 -4.19
CA MET A 121 -5.27 4.21 -5.57
C MET A 121 -5.99 3.00 -6.17
N LYS A 122 -5.45 1.80 -5.98
CA LYS A 122 -6.05 0.57 -6.52
C LYS A 122 -7.35 0.20 -5.83
N GLU A 123 -7.46 0.42 -4.53
CA GLU A 123 -8.69 0.23 -3.76
C GLU A 123 -9.78 1.21 -4.21
N LYS A 124 -9.43 2.47 -4.45
CA LYS A 124 -10.36 3.46 -5.01
C LYS A 124 -10.89 3.06 -6.38
N ASP A 125 -10.03 2.52 -7.25
CA ASP A 125 -10.46 2.03 -8.57
C ASP A 125 -11.43 0.84 -8.44
N ILE A 126 -11.17 -0.08 -7.50
CA ILE A 126 -12.07 -1.22 -7.21
C ILE A 126 -13.41 -0.71 -6.70
N GLU A 127 -13.39 0.21 -5.73
CA GLU A 127 -14.60 0.80 -5.14
C GLU A 127 -15.46 1.49 -6.21
N ALA A 128 -14.84 2.28 -7.10
CA ALA A 128 -15.54 2.99 -8.16
C ALA A 128 -16.25 2.02 -9.12
N LYS A 129 -15.55 0.97 -9.56
CA LYS A 129 -16.12 -0.06 -10.47
C LYS A 129 -17.20 -0.89 -9.79
N LEU A 130 -17.00 -1.28 -8.53
CA LEU A 130 -18.00 -2.03 -7.78
C LEU A 130 -19.27 -1.20 -7.55
N ARG A 131 -19.12 0.09 -7.20
CA ARG A 131 -20.25 1.02 -7.08
C ARG A 131 -20.99 1.22 -8.39
N GLN A 132 -20.29 1.25 -9.53
CA GLN A 132 -20.93 1.33 -10.83
C GLN A 132 -21.87 0.14 -11.05
N VAL A 133 -21.38 -1.09 -10.86
CA VAL A 133 -22.19 -2.32 -10.98
C VAL A 133 -23.36 -2.30 -9.99
N THR A 134 -23.11 -1.98 -8.71
CA THR A 134 -24.18 -1.91 -7.70
C THR A 134 -25.27 -0.91 -8.07
N ASN A 135 -24.90 0.28 -8.53
CA ASN A 135 -25.86 1.33 -8.89
C ASN A 135 -26.67 0.95 -10.14
N GLU A 136 -26.01 0.39 -11.15
CA GLU A 136 -26.65 -0.08 -12.38
C GLU A 136 -27.77 -1.09 -12.08
N TRP A 137 -27.47 -2.12 -11.29
CA TRP A 137 -28.45 -3.17 -10.97
C TRP A 137 -29.46 -2.79 -9.90
N SER A 138 -29.25 -1.68 -9.18
CA SER A 138 -30.24 -1.16 -8.22
C SER A 138 -31.44 -0.49 -8.87
N VAL A 139 -31.31 -0.06 -10.12
CA VAL A 139 -32.35 0.67 -10.87
C VAL A 139 -32.84 -0.06 -12.11
N HIS A 140 -32.24 -1.21 -12.46
CA HIS A 140 -32.63 -1.97 -13.64
C HIS A 140 -33.91 -2.77 -13.36
N GLU A 141 -34.93 -2.57 -14.19
CA GLU A 141 -36.25 -3.20 -14.04
C GLU A 141 -36.58 -4.12 -15.22
N LEU A 142 -37.32 -5.18 -14.93
CA LEU A 142 -37.87 -6.10 -15.91
C LEU A 142 -38.91 -5.37 -16.76
N THR A 143 -38.88 -5.61 -18.07
CA THR A 143 -39.92 -5.09 -18.95
C THR A 143 -40.82 -6.21 -19.47
N PHE A 144 -42.12 -5.91 -19.49
CA PHE A 144 -43.15 -6.90 -19.78
C PHE A 144 -43.84 -6.59 -21.11
N GLN A 145 -44.48 -7.61 -21.66
CA GLN A 145 -45.25 -7.56 -22.89
C GLN A 145 -46.63 -8.19 -22.65
N SER A 146 -47.66 -7.53 -23.18
CA SER A 146 -49.02 -8.06 -23.20
C SER A 146 -49.14 -9.30 -24.07
N PHE A 147 -49.86 -10.31 -23.59
CA PHE A 147 -50.16 -11.54 -24.31
C PHE A 147 -51.65 -11.65 -24.61
N ASN A 148 -51.99 -11.55 -25.90
CA ASN A 148 -53.37 -11.53 -26.39
C ASN A 148 -54.22 -10.55 -25.56
N ASN A 149 -55.38 -10.99 -25.06
CA ASN A 149 -56.26 -10.21 -24.19
C ASN A 149 -56.09 -10.57 -22.70
N ARG A 150 -54.96 -11.19 -22.32
CA ARG A 150 -54.72 -11.75 -20.98
C ARG A 150 -53.81 -10.88 -20.09
N GLY A 151 -53.42 -9.70 -20.58
CA GLY A 151 -52.52 -8.78 -19.88
C GLY A 151 -51.05 -9.11 -20.04
N GLU A 152 -50.20 -8.51 -19.20
CA GLU A 152 -48.74 -8.64 -19.24
C GLU A 152 -48.26 -9.95 -18.61
N LEU A 153 -48.30 -11.02 -19.40
CA LEU A 153 -47.89 -12.37 -18.98
C LEU A 153 -46.57 -12.82 -19.60
N LEU A 154 -45.85 -11.92 -20.26
CA LEU A 154 -44.59 -12.20 -20.90
C LEU A 154 -43.55 -11.18 -20.47
N LEU A 155 -42.32 -11.62 -20.27
CA LEU A 155 -41.14 -10.78 -20.38
C LEU A 155 -40.94 -10.39 -21.85
N ARG A 156 -40.52 -9.15 -22.07
CA ARG A 156 -40.21 -8.66 -23.40
C ARG A 156 -38.86 -9.22 -23.86
N GLY A 157 -38.90 -10.17 -24.79
CA GLY A 157 -37.75 -11.03 -25.11
C GLY A 157 -36.50 -10.31 -25.65
N ASP A 158 -36.66 -9.24 -26.44
CA ASP A 158 -35.54 -8.43 -26.95
C ASP A 158 -34.79 -7.73 -25.81
N THR A 159 -35.50 -6.99 -24.97
CA THR A 159 -34.90 -6.29 -23.81
C THR A 159 -34.36 -7.26 -22.76
N THR A 160 -35.02 -8.39 -22.54
CA THR A 160 -34.55 -9.38 -21.55
C THR A 160 -33.24 -10.02 -22.01
N ALA A 161 -33.11 -10.30 -23.32
CA ALA A 161 -31.86 -10.80 -23.89
C ALA A 161 -30.73 -9.75 -23.79
N GLU A 162 -31.04 -8.46 -23.98
CA GLU A 162 -30.08 -7.37 -23.76
C GLU A 162 -29.65 -7.30 -22.28
N THR A 163 -30.59 -7.38 -21.33
CA THR A 163 -30.30 -7.43 -19.90
C THR A 163 -29.42 -8.62 -19.53
N ILE A 164 -29.62 -9.80 -20.13
CA ILE A 164 -28.75 -10.96 -19.94
C ILE A 164 -27.32 -10.64 -20.40
N GLY A 165 -27.14 -10.02 -21.57
CA GLY A 165 -25.82 -9.59 -22.03
C GLY A 165 -25.14 -8.60 -21.07
N GLN A 166 -25.90 -7.64 -20.52
CA GLN A 166 -25.41 -6.70 -19.52
C GLN A 166 -25.01 -7.39 -18.20
N LEU A 167 -25.72 -8.45 -17.79
CA LEU A 167 -25.35 -9.29 -16.64
C LEU A 167 -24.01 -9.96 -16.86
N GLU A 168 -23.78 -10.54 -18.05
CA GLU A 168 -22.51 -11.18 -18.41
C GLU A 168 -21.34 -10.18 -18.37
N ASP A 169 -21.52 -8.99 -18.95
CA ASP A 169 -20.52 -7.91 -18.91
C ASP A 169 -20.18 -7.50 -17.46
N SER A 170 -21.20 -7.33 -16.63
CA SER A 170 -21.04 -7.03 -15.20
C SER A 170 -20.32 -8.15 -14.45
N LEU A 171 -20.60 -9.41 -14.77
CA LEU A 171 -19.90 -10.57 -14.20
C LEU A 171 -18.42 -10.60 -14.61
N MET A 172 -18.06 -10.20 -15.84
CA MET A 172 -16.66 -10.05 -16.25
C MET A 172 -15.94 -8.96 -15.44
N ILE A 173 -16.61 -7.83 -15.19
CA ILE A 173 -16.09 -6.76 -14.33
C ILE A 173 -15.83 -7.31 -12.92
N LEU A 174 -16.81 -7.97 -12.30
CA LEU A 174 -16.67 -8.54 -10.96
C LEU A 174 -15.56 -9.61 -10.90
N GLY A 175 -15.41 -10.44 -11.93
CA GLY A 175 -14.32 -11.41 -12.04
C GLY A 175 -12.93 -10.75 -12.07
N SER A 176 -12.81 -9.63 -12.80
CA SER A 176 -11.59 -8.81 -12.81
C SER A 176 -11.30 -8.20 -11.43
N LEU A 177 -12.31 -7.67 -10.75
CA LEU A 177 -12.16 -7.14 -9.39
C LEU A 177 -11.77 -8.24 -8.39
N SER A 178 -12.35 -9.43 -8.50
CA SER A 178 -12.02 -10.58 -7.64
C SER A 178 -10.61 -11.13 -7.87
N SER A 179 -10.02 -10.89 -9.03
CA SER A 179 -8.63 -11.29 -9.34
C SER A 179 -7.61 -10.23 -8.94
N ASN A 180 -8.06 -9.01 -8.62
CA ASN A 180 -7.19 -7.92 -8.20
C ASN A 180 -6.66 -8.15 -6.78
N ARG A 181 -5.33 -8.13 -6.59
CA ARG A 181 -4.67 -8.36 -5.29
C ARG A 181 -5.10 -7.38 -4.18
N TYR A 182 -5.64 -6.23 -4.54
CA TYR A 182 -6.09 -5.18 -3.61
C TYR A 182 -7.56 -5.31 -3.21
N ASN A 183 -8.26 -6.38 -3.59
CA ASN A 183 -9.70 -6.51 -3.32
C ASN A 183 -10.07 -6.90 -1.89
N ALA A 184 -9.10 -7.16 -1.01
CA ALA A 184 -9.37 -7.74 0.30
C ALA A 184 -10.48 -7.02 1.09
N PRO A 185 -10.59 -5.68 1.09
CA PRO A 185 -11.69 -4.97 1.76
C PRO A 185 -13.07 -5.21 1.12
N PHE A 186 -13.11 -5.45 -0.19
CA PHE A 186 -14.33 -5.55 -1.01
C PHE A 186 -14.73 -7.00 -1.32
N LYS A 187 -13.90 -7.98 -0.96
CA LYS A 187 -14.05 -9.39 -1.35
C LYS A 187 -15.45 -9.94 -1.09
N LYS A 188 -16.00 -9.70 0.11
CA LYS A 188 -17.34 -10.17 0.48
C LYS A 188 -18.41 -9.57 -0.44
N GLN A 189 -18.32 -8.28 -0.73
CA GLN A 189 -19.30 -7.58 -1.56
C GLN A 189 -19.20 -8.01 -3.03
N ILE A 190 -17.99 -8.18 -3.55
CA ILE A 190 -17.76 -8.71 -4.92
C ILE A 190 -18.38 -10.11 -5.03
N GLN A 191 -18.09 -11.00 -4.07
CA GLN A 191 -18.61 -12.37 -4.09
C GLN A 191 -20.14 -12.43 -4.02
N GLN A 192 -20.75 -11.58 -3.18
CA GLN A 192 -22.21 -11.50 -3.08
C GLN A 192 -22.81 -11.07 -4.43
N TRP A 193 -22.34 -9.98 -5.01
CA TRP A 193 -22.84 -9.51 -6.31
C TRP A 193 -22.56 -10.52 -7.43
N SER A 194 -21.42 -11.21 -7.42
CA SER A 194 -21.15 -12.28 -8.40
C SER A 194 -22.17 -13.40 -8.31
N PHE A 195 -22.54 -13.81 -7.10
CA PHE A 195 -23.57 -14.82 -6.89
C PHE A 195 -24.94 -14.32 -7.36
N ASP A 196 -25.33 -13.12 -6.92
CA ASP A 196 -26.63 -12.53 -7.22
C ASP A 196 -26.85 -12.34 -8.72
N LEU A 197 -25.85 -11.79 -9.44
CA LEU A 197 -25.93 -11.59 -10.89
C LEU A 197 -25.88 -12.92 -11.66
N SER A 198 -25.07 -13.88 -11.22
CA SER A 198 -25.02 -15.21 -11.87
C SER A 198 -26.34 -15.96 -11.71
N ASN A 199 -26.94 -15.93 -10.52
CA ASN A 199 -28.24 -16.54 -10.27
C ASN A 199 -29.34 -15.84 -11.07
N THR A 200 -29.31 -14.50 -11.13
CA THR A 200 -30.25 -13.70 -11.92
C THR A 200 -30.16 -14.07 -13.40
N ASN A 201 -28.95 -14.18 -13.96
CA ASN A 201 -28.75 -14.57 -15.36
C ASN A 201 -29.40 -15.93 -15.66
N GLU A 202 -29.08 -16.96 -14.86
CA GLU A 202 -29.64 -18.31 -15.03
C GLU A 202 -31.18 -18.33 -14.92
N ILE A 203 -31.75 -17.53 -14.02
CA ILE A 203 -33.20 -17.44 -13.85
C ILE A 203 -33.86 -16.83 -15.10
N LEU A 204 -33.31 -15.73 -15.63
CA LEU A 204 -33.86 -15.06 -16.81
C LEU A 204 -33.79 -15.96 -18.06
N GLU A 205 -32.68 -16.66 -18.28
CA GLU A 205 -32.57 -17.63 -19.38
C GLU A 205 -33.64 -18.72 -19.29
N ARG A 206 -33.83 -19.29 -18.08
CA ARG A 206 -34.85 -20.30 -17.82
C ARG A 206 -36.26 -19.74 -18.01
N TRP A 207 -36.52 -18.51 -17.60
CA TRP A 207 -37.82 -17.85 -17.78
C TRP A 207 -38.15 -17.66 -19.25
N LEU A 208 -37.19 -17.22 -20.07
CA LEU A 208 -37.39 -17.10 -21.52
C LEU A 208 -37.67 -18.45 -22.18
N LEU A 209 -36.97 -19.52 -21.76
CA LEU A 209 -37.24 -20.87 -22.25
C LEU A 209 -38.65 -21.35 -21.88
N VAL A 210 -39.03 -21.21 -20.61
CA VAL A 210 -40.35 -21.61 -20.11
C VAL A 210 -41.45 -20.78 -20.77
N GLN A 211 -41.24 -19.48 -20.96
CA GLN A 211 -42.16 -18.58 -21.64
C GLN A 211 -42.45 -19.07 -23.06
N ASN A 212 -41.41 -19.40 -23.84
CA ASN A 212 -41.57 -19.88 -25.21
C ASN A 212 -42.36 -21.20 -25.26
N MET A 213 -42.07 -22.14 -24.35
CA MET A 213 -42.82 -23.40 -24.23
C MET A 213 -44.27 -23.17 -23.79
N TRP A 214 -44.50 -22.25 -22.86
CA TRP A 214 -45.82 -21.90 -22.35
C TRP A 214 -46.69 -21.28 -23.44
N VAL A 215 -46.15 -20.33 -24.24
CA VAL A 215 -46.86 -19.73 -25.39
C VAL A 215 -47.31 -20.80 -26.37
N TYR A 216 -46.46 -21.79 -26.66
CA TYR A 216 -46.81 -22.89 -27.55
C TYR A 216 -47.94 -23.78 -26.97
N LEU A 217 -47.84 -24.15 -25.69
CA LEU A 217 -48.87 -24.93 -25.01
C LEU A 217 -50.20 -24.16 -24.92
N GLU A 218 -50.16 -22.85 -24.72
CA GLU A 218 -51.34 -21.98 -24.65
C GLU A 218 -52.09 -22.00 -25.98
N ALA A 219 -51.39 -21.84 -27.10
CA ALA A 219 -51.98 -21.91 -28.43
C ALA A 219 -52.65 -23.28 -28.69
N VAL A 220 -52.04 -24.38 -28.24
CA VAL A 220 -52.56 -25.74 -28.41
C VAL A 220 -53.81 -26.01 -27.55
N PHE A 221 -53.81 -25.58 -26.29
CA PHE A 221 -54.84 -25.96 -25.32
C PHE A 221 -55.93 -24.90 -25.09
N VAL A 222 -55.72 -23.64 -25.46
CA VAL A 222 -56.72 -22.56 -25.33
C VAL A 222 -57.34 -22.20 -26.67
N GLY A 223 -56.57 -22.27 -27.76
CA GLY A 223 -57.01 -21.89 -29.11
C GLY A 223 -57.56 -23.01 -29.99
N GLY A 224 -57.44 -24.30 -29.58
CA GLY A 224 -57.67 -25.44 -30.48
C GLY A 224 -58.68 -26.50 -30.01
N ASP A 225 -59.16 -27.31 -30.96
CA ASP A 225 -60.03 -28.46 -30.68
C ASP A 225 -59.32 -29.61 -29.94
N ILE A 226 -57.98 -29.59 -29.88
CA ILE A 226 -57.15 -30.57 -29.16
C ILE A 226 -57.56 -30.63 -27.68
N ALA A 227 -57.92 -29.51 -27.06
CA ALA A 227 -58.38 -29.48 -25.67
C ALA A 227 -59.65 -30.31 -25.44
N LYS A 228 -60.56 -30.37 -26.42
CA LYS A 228 -61.78 -31.20 -26.36
C LYS A 228 -61.45 -32.69 -26.50
N GLN A 229 -60.42 -33.01 -27.31
CA GLN A 229 -59.98 -34.39 -27.52
C GLN A 229 -59.17 -34.93 -26.33
N LEU A 230 -58.41 -34.08 -25.64
CA LEU A 230 -57.51 -34.44 -24.54
C LEU A 230 -57.84 -33.67 -23.23
N PRO A 231 -59.04 -33.87 -22.64
CA PRO A 231 -59.50 -33.06 -21.51
C PRO A 231 -58.66 -33.23 -20.23
N LYS A 232 -58.03 -34.40 -20.04
CA LYS A 232 -57.12 -34.64 -18.91
C LYS A 232 -55.84 -33.80 -19.01
N GLU A 233 -55.27 -33.67 -20.21
CA GLU A 233 -54.07 -32.86 -20.45
C GLU A 233 -54.40 -31.37 -20.43
N ALA A 234 -55.56 -30.95 -20.95
CA ALA A 234 -56.04 -29.57 -20.81
C ALA A 234 -56.18 -29.16 -19.33
N LYS A 235 -56.68 -30.06 -18.47
CA LYS A 235 -56.74 -29.82 -17.02
C LYS A 235 -55.36 -29.74 -16.36
N ARG A 236 -54.36 -30.47 -16.87
CA ARG A 236 -52.96 -30.35 -16.41
C ARG A 236 -52.37 -29.01 -16.84
N PHE A 237 -52.55 -28.60 -18.10
CA PHE A 237 -52.11 -27.32 -18.60
C PHE A 237 -52.70 -26.15 -17.80
N SER A 238 -53.99 -26.18 -17.44
CA SER A 238 -54.61 -25.13 -16.61
C SER A 238 -53.90 -24.91 -15.27
N LYS A 239 -53.28 -25.94 -14.68
CA LYS A 239 -52.46 -25.77 -13.47
C LYS A 239 -51.14 -25.06 -13.77
N ILE A 240 -50.48 -25.43 -14.86
CA ILE A 240 -49.24 -24.79 -15.33
C ILE A 240 -49.49 -23.32 -15.66
N ASP A 241 -50.58 -23.04 -16.37
CA ASP A 241 -51.03 -21.70 -16.72
C ASP A 241 -51.23 -20.80 -15.50
N LYS A 242 -51.94 -21.29 -14.48
CA LYS A 242 -52.09 -20.57 -13.20
C LYS A 242 -50.76 -20.35 -12.48
N SER A 243 -49.83 -21.31 -12.56
CA SER A 243 -48.49 -21.13 -11.98
C SER A 243 -47.70 -20.06 -12.71
N TRP A 244 -47.74 -20.03 -14.04
CA TRP A 244 -47.09 -19.01 -14.85
C TRP A 244 -47.63 -17.60 -14.55
N GLN A 245 -48.96 -17.46 -14.49
CA GLN A 245 -49.60 -16.19 -14.11
C GLN A 245 -49.15 -15.69 -12.74
N LYS A 246 -48.99 -16.58 -11.76
CA LYS A 246 -48.47 -16.22 -10.43
C LYS A 246 -47.01 -15.78 -10.45
N ILE A 247 -46.18 -16.41 -11.29
CA ILE A 247 -44.77 -16.02 -11.45
C ILE A 247 -44.70 -14.61 -12.04
N MET A 248 -45.44 -14.34 -13.13
CA MET A 248 -45.49 -13.01 -13.75
C MET A 248 -46.06 -11.96 -12.78
N GLN A 249 -47.11 -12.28 -12.03
CA GLN A 249 -47.66 -11.37 -11.02
C GLN A 249 -46.61 -10.99 -9.96
N ARG A 250 -45.84 -11.95 -9.44
CA ARG A 250 -44.76 -11.67 -8.48
C ARG A 250 -43.65 -10.81 -9.09
N ALA A 251 -43.32 -11.05 -10.36
CA ALA A 251 -42.34 -10.24 -11.08
C ALA A 251 -42.80 -8.78 -11.22
N HIS A 252 -44.10 -8.55 -11.45
CA HIS A 252 -44.69 -7.20 -11.44
C HIS A 252 -44.64 -6.53 -10.07
N GLU A 253 -44.81 -7.30 -8.99
CA GLU A 253 -44.75 -6.78 -7.61
C GLU A 253 -43.31 -6.39 -7.22
N THR A 254 -42.30 -7.02 -7.82
CA THR A 254 -40.87 -6.73 -7.61
C THR A 254 -40.16 -6.58 -8.96
N PRO A 255 -40.31 -5.44 -9.65
CA PRO A 255 -39.82 -5.30 -11.03
C PRO A 255 -38.30 -5.23 -11.14
N GLY A 256 -37.58 -4.91 -10.06
CA GLY A 256 -36.12 -4.85 -10.06
C GLY A 256 -35.50 -6.20 -10.44
N VAL A 257 -34.67 -6.23 -11.48
CA VAL A 257 -34.18 -7.46 -12.13
C VAL A 257 -33.52 -8.43 -11.14
N VAL A 258 -32.57 -7.91 -10.35
CA VAL A 258 -31.85 -8.73 -9.35
C VAL A 258 -32.77 -9.07 -8.18
N ASN A 259 -33.53 -8.10 -7.67
CA ASN A 259 -34.43 -8.31 -6.54
C ASN A 259 -35.51 -9.37 -6.83
N CYS A 260 -36.02 -9.42 -8.05
CA CYS A 260 -36.98 -10.43 -8.50
C CYS A 260 -36.40 -11.85 -8.48
N CYS A 261 -35.11 -11.98 -8.77
CA CYS A 261 -34.44 -13.28 -8.95
C CYS A 261 -33.74 -13.78 -7.69
N VAL A 262 -33.44 -12.87 -6.74
CA VAL A 262 -32.69 -13.16 -5.51
C VAL A 262 -33.58 -13.05 -4.26
N GLY A 263 -34.78 -12.45 -4.38
CA GLY A 263 -35.74 -12.31 -3.27
C GLY A 263 -36.20 -13.67 -2.69
N GLU A 264 -36.49 -13.67 -1.38
CA GLU A 264 -36.93 -14.84 -0.59
C GLU A 264 -38.16 -15.58 -1.14
#